data_AF-A0A9D6KWA9-F1
#
_entry.id   AF-A0A9D6KWA9-F1
#
_cell.length_a   1.000
_cell.length_b   1.000
_cell.length_c   1.000
_cell.angle_alpha   90.00
_cell.angle_beta   90.00
_cell.angle_gamma   90.00
#
_symmetry.space_group_name_H-M   'P 1'
#
loop_
_entity.id
_entity.type
_entity.pdbx_description
1 polymer ?
#
loop_
_entity_poly.entity_id
_entity_poly.type
_entity_poly.pdbx_seq_one_letter_code
_entity_poly.pdbx_strand_id
1 'polypeptide(L)'
;MKVSSLRLALVFALALGLWHAGWAALVAASLAQPLLNWIFELHFLSQPFQVQPFNAVTARRPVARMIRIRRHVFPEQKRRRLTVDFIER
;
A
#
# COMPACT_ATOMS: atom_id res chain seq x y z
N MET A 1 16.77 -29.90 -12.00
CA MET A 1 17.24 -29.47 -10.67
C MET A 1 16.05 -29.47 -9.71
N LYS A 2 16.08 -30.25 -8.61
CA LYS A 2 15.01 -30.23 -7.58
C LYS A 2 15.35 -29.14 -6.56
N VAL A 3 14.65 -28.01 -6.61
CA VAL A 3 14.79 -26.93 -5.63
C VAL A 3 13.91 -27.26 -4.44
N SER A 4 14.46 -27.26 -3.22
CA SER A 4 13.63 -27.49 -2.03
C SER A 4 12.78 -26.26 -1.73
N SER A 5 11.48 -26.46 -1.52
CA SER A 5 10.52 -25.36 -1.31
C SER A 5 10.90 -24.50 -0.10
N LEU A 6 11.43 -25.12 0.96
CA LEU A 6 11.86 -24.40 2.16
C LEU A 6 13.07 -23.50 1.88
N ARG A 7 14.08 -23.99 1.15
CA ARG A 7 15.25 -23.18 0.79
C ARG A 7 14.85 -22.02 -0.11
N LEU A 8 13.95 -22.28 -1.07
CA LEU A 8 13.42 -21.25 -1.94
C LEU A 8 12.68 -20.17 -1.13
N ALA A 9 11.79 -20.57 -0.23
CA ALA A 9 11.04 -19.65 0.62
C ALA A 9 11.96 -18.81 1.51
N LEU A 10 13.00 -19.41 2.11
CA LEU A 10 13.97 -18.69 2.94
C LEU A 10 14.76 -17.66 2.14
N VAL A 11 15.25 -18.03 0.95
CA VAL A 11 15.99 -17.10 0.08
C VAL A 11 15.09 -15.95 -0.35
N PHE A 12 13.85 -16.24 -0.76
CA PHE A 12 12.89 -15.19 -1.14
C PHE A 12 12.53 -14.29 0.04
N ALA A 13 12.29 -14.85 1.22
CA ALA A 13 11.96 -14.08 2.41
C ALA A 13 13.12 -13.16 2.83
N LEU A 14 14.37 -13.66 2.77
CA LEU A 14 15.55 -12.86 3.05
C LEU A 14 15.78 -11.78 2.00
N ALA A 15 15.63 -12.11 0.71
CA ALA A 15 15.78 -11.15 -0.37
C ALA A 15 14.74 -10.02 -0.26
N LEU A 16 13.47 -10.36 -0.06
CA LEU A 16 12.40 -9.37 0.13
C LEU A 16 12.58 -8.59 1.43
N GLY A 17 13.01 -9.24 2.51
CA GLY A 17 13.29 -8.59 3.79
C GLY A 17 14.41 -7.57 3.69
N LEU A 18 15.52 -7.93 3.06
CA LEU A 18 16.67 -7.04 2.83
C LEU A 18 16.32 -5.89 1.88
N TRP A 19 15.63 -6.18 0.78
CA TRP A 19 15.13 -5.16 -0.14
C TRP A 19 14.26 -4.14 0.59
N HIS A 20 13.31 -4.63 1.39
CA HIS A 20 12.41 -3.75 2.12
C HIS A 20 13.10 -2.98 3.24
N ALA A 21 14.05 -3.60 3.95
CA ALA A 21 14.87 -2.92 4.95
C ALA A 21 15.71 -1.80 4.32
N GLY A 22 16.29 -2.03 3.14
CA GLY A 22 16.99 -1.00 2.36
C GLY A 22 16.07 0.16 1.99
N TRP A 23 14.85 -0.15 1.52
CA TRP A 23 13.84 0.88 1.25
C TRP A 23 13.46 1.67 2.51
N ALA A 24 13.24 1.00 3.64
CA ALA A 24 12.91 1.66 4.91
C ALA A 24 14.04 2.58 5.39
N ALA A 25 15.30 2.18 5.21
CA ALA A 25 16.46 3.01 5.52
C ALA A 25 16.52 4.27 4.64
N LEU A 26 16.24 4.15 3.34
CA LEU A 26 16.16 5.31 2.43
C LEU A 26 15.03 6.27 2.82
N VAL A 27 13.87 5.75 3.20
CA VAL A 27 12.75 6.57 3.68
C VAL A 27 13.11 7.27 4.99
N ALA A 28 13.77 6.57 5.93
CA ALA A 28 14.22 7.15 7.20
C ALA A 28 15.28 8.25 6.99
N ALA A 29 16.17 8.08 6.01
CA ALA A 29 17.17 9.08 5.62
C ALA A 29 16.61 10.21 4.73
N SER A 30 15.30 10.21 4.42
CA SER A 30 14.66 11.15 3.47
C SER A 30 15.27 11.14 2.04
N LEU A 31 15.94 10.05 1.68
CA LEU A 31 16.55 9.85 0.35
C LEU A 31 15.65 9.10 -0.62
N ALA A 32 14.50 8.59 -0.16
CA ALA A 32 13.57 7.86 -1.02
C ALA A 32 12.98 8.72 -2.15
N GLN A 33 12.61 9.97 -1.85
CA GLN A 33 12.07 10.90 -2.84
C GLN A 33 13.09 11.25 -3.95
N PRO A 34 14.33 11.67 -3.66
CA PRO A 34 15.30 11.96 -4.72
C PRO A 34 15.67 10.72 -5.54
N LEU A 35 15.72 9.53 -4.92
CA LEU A 35 15.92 8.29 -5.66
C LEU A 35 14.79 8.00 -6.64
N LEU A 36 13.53 8.14 -6.20
CA LEU A 36 12.39 7.95 -7.11
C LEU A 36 12.38 9.01 -8.21
N ASN A 37 12.60 10.28 -7.89
CA ASN A 37 12.67 11.33 -8.90
C ASN A 37 13.69 10.98 -9.99
N TRP A 38 14.90 10.55 -9.59
CA TRP A 38 15.94 10.12 -10.53
C TRP A 38 15.51 8.91 -11.39
N ILE A 39 14.90 7.88 -10.79
CA ILE A 39 14.42 6.70 -11.53
C ILE A 39 13.33 7.13 -12.53
N PHE A 40 12.36 7.92 -12.11
CA PHE A 40 11.25 8.36 -12.95
C PHE A 40 11.72 9.28 -14.08
N GLU A 41 12.65 10.20 -13.80
CA GLU A 41 13.30 11.05 -14.80
C GLU A 41 14.05 10.23 -15.85
N LEU A 42 14.81 9.20 -15.44
CA LEU A 42 15.50 8.29 -16.37
C LEU A 42 14.53 7.51 -17.27
N HIS A 43 13.33 7.23 -16.77
CA HIS A 43 12.29 6.55 -17.54
C HIS A 43 11.39 7.53 -18.30
N PHE A 44 11.71 8.83 -18.30
CA PHE A 44 10.89 9.89 -18.92
C PHE A 44 9.44 9.91 -18.42
N LEU A 45 9.23 9.53 -17.16
CA LEU A 45 7.92 9.50 -16.51
C LEU A 45 7.82 10.65 -15.50
N SER A 46 6.67 11.32 -15.47
CA SER A 46 6.34 12.26 -14.40
C SER A 46 5.85 11.49 -13.18
N GLN A 47 6.46 11.68 -12.01
CA GLN A 47 6.05 11.03 -10.77
C GLN A 47 4.82 11.74 -10.16
N PRO A 48 3.60 11.14 -10.15
CA PRO A 48 2.41 11.80 -9.61
C PRO A 48 2.25 11.63 -8.09
N PHE A 49 3.14 10.87 -7.45
CA PHE A 49 3.06 10.52 -6.03
C PHE A 49 4.20 11.16 -5.26
N GLN A 50 3.95 11.60 -4.02
CA GLN A 50 4.99 12.11 -3.11
C GLN A 50 5.21 11.11 -1.98
N VAL A 51 6.47 10.77 -1.71
CA VAL A 51 6.85 9.94 -0.58
C VAL A 51 6.69 10.77 0.68
N GLN A 52 5.75 10.36 1.54
CA GLN A 52 5.56 11.05 2.81
C GLN A 52 6.77 10.85 3.73
N PRO A 53 7.13 11.87 4.53
CA PRO A 53 8.18 11.72 5.53
C PRO A 53 7.85 10.58 6.49
N PHE A 54 8.90 9.91 6.96
CA PHE A 54 8.73 8.79 7.89
C PHE A 54 7.99 9.24 9.15
N ASN A 55 6.81 8.68 9.39
CA ASN A 55 6.02 8.91 10.59
C ASN A 55 5.70 7.57 11.25
N ALA A 56 6.28 7.32 12.43
CA ALA A 56 6.12 6.09 13.18
C ALA A 56 4.64 5.80 13.57
N VAL A 57 3.83 6.86 13.77
CA VAL A 57 2.40 6.74 14.05
C VAL A 57 1.63 6.25 12.82
N THR A 58 1.99 6.73 11.63
CA THR A 58 1.44 6.23 10.37
C THR A 58 1.88 4.81 10.08
N ALA A 59 3.16 4.49 10.32
CA ALA A 59 3.71 3.15 10.12
C ALA A 59 3.07 2.08 11.03
N ARG A 60 2.74 2.45 12.29
CA ARG A 60 2.08 1.55 13.25
C ARG A 60 0.56 1.51 13.09
N ARG A 61 -0.04 2.24 12.13
CA ARG A 61 -1.50 2.40 12.08
C ARG A 61 -2.17 1.00 12.03
N PRO A 62 -2.93 0.61 13.07
CA PRO A 62 -3.55 -0.71 13.10
C PRO A 62 -4.64 -0.75 12.01
N VAL A 63 -4.50 -1.71 11.08
CA VAL A 63 -5.41 -1.92 9.94
C VAL A 63 -6.89 -1.99 10.37
N ALA A 64 -7.12 -2.43 11.61
CA ALA A 64 -8.43 -2.47 12.26
C ALA A 64 -9.19 -1.12 12.28
N ARG A 65 -8.50 0.03 12.29
CA ARG A 65 -9.16 1.36 12.26
C ARG A 65 -9.62 1.78 10.87
N MET A 66 -9.02 1.23 9.81
CA MET A 66 -9.40 1.51 8.41
C MET A 66 -10.80 0.94 8.08
N ILE A 67 -11.14 -0.22 8.66
CA ILE A 67 -12.44 -0.87 8.49
C ILE A 67 -13.58 -0.07 9.16
N ARG A 68 -13.29 0.60 10.29
CA ARG A 68 -14.29 1.38 11.03
C ARG A 68 -14.74 2.65 10.30
N ILE A 69 -13.84 3.32 9.57
CA ILE A 69 -14.16 4.56 8.83
C ILE A 69 -15.06 4.25 7.62
N ARG A 70 -14.82 3.14 6.90
CA ARG A 70 -15.66 2.71 5.77
C ARG A 70 -17.12 2.44 6.16
N ARG A 71 -17.38 2.10 7.42
CA ARG A 71 -18.74 1.82 7.92
C ARG A 71 -19.55 3.10 8.22
N HIS A 72 -18.88 4.23 8.46
CA HIS A 72 -19.54 5.52 8.74
C HIS A 72 -19.71 6.41 7.50
N VAL A 73 -18.92 6.19 6.45
CA VAL A 73 -19.00 7.00 5.21
C VAL A 73 -20.11 6.54 4.27
N PHE A 74 -20.56 5.28 4.36
CA PHE A 74 -21.62 4.74 3.49
C PHE A 74 -22.76 4.04 4.26
N PRO A 75 -23.58 4.76 5.03
CA PRO A 75 -24.80 4.20 5.60
C PRO A 75 -25.98 4.10 4.59
N GLU A 76 -25.96 4.88 3.50
CA GLU A 76 -27.17 5.16 2.71
C GLU A 76 -27.37 4.37 1.40
N GLN A 77 -26.36 3.66 0.89
CA GLN A 77 -26.50 2.95 -0.39
C GLN A 77 -27.43 1.71 -0.33
N LYS A 78 -27.80 1.25 0.87
CA LYS A 78 -28.70 0.09 1.03
C LYS A 78 -30.19 0.44 0.94
N ARG A 79 -30.59 1.72 1.03
CA ARG A 79 -32.01 2.14 1.03
C ARG A 79 -32.60 2.48 -0.33
N ARG A 80 -31.79 2.69 -1.39
CA ARG A 80 -32.27 3.05 -2.74
C ARG A 80 -32.58 1.87 -3.66
N ARG A 81 -32.40 0.63 -3.21
CA ARG A 81 -32.73 -0.56 -4.02
C ARG A 81 -34.15 -1.11 -3.74
N LEU A 82 -34.86 -0.59 -2.74
CA LEU A 82 -36.22 -1.04 -2.38
C LEU A 82 -37.33 -0.11 -2.89
N THR A 83 -37.01 1.10 -3.34
CA THR A 83 -38.00 2.06 -3.85
C THR A 83 -38.26 1.94 -5.35
N VAL A 84 -37.38 1.28 -6.10
CA VAL A 84 -37.55 1.12 -7.55
C VAL A 84 -38.42 -0.09 -7.88
N ASP A 85 -38.33 -1.17 -7.10
CA ASP A 85 -39.12 -2.39 -7.30
C ASP A 85 -40.61 -2.25 -6.89
N PHE A 86 -40.97 -1.18 -6.17
CA PHE A 86 -42.37 -0.93 -5.74
C PHE A 86 -43.14 -0.05 -6.72
N ILE A 87 -42.47 0.65 -7.64
CA ILE A 87 -43.12 1.52 -8.62
C ILE A 87 -43.50 0.74 -9.90
N GLU A 88 -42.95 -0.46 -10.11
CA GLU A 88 -43.22 -1.33 -11.27
C GLU A 88 -44.13 -2.54 -10.97
N ARG A 89 -44.98 -2.49 -9.94
CA ARG A 89 -46.07 -3.49 -9.75
C ARG A 89 -47.45 -2.87 -9.75
#